data_AF-A0A4R3YSJ8-F1
#
_entry.id   AF-A0A4R3YSJ8-F1
#
_cell.length_a   1.000
_cell.length_b   1.000
_cell.length_c   1.000
_cell.angle_alpha   90.00
_cell.angle_beta   90.00
_cell.angle_gamma   90.00
#
_symmetry.space_group_name_H-M   'P 1'
#
loop_
_entity.id
_entity.type
_entity.pdbx_description
1 polymer ?
#
loop_
_entity_poly.entity_id
_entity_poly.type
_entity_poly.pdbx_seq_one_letter_code
_entity_poly.pdbx_strand_id
1 'polypeptide(L)'
;MTCAWSLLRLLPLAALFVGLVACGDRSDAGSAATAPNPLATAQRQADEGRARRAAAAADGALAAETYAASRGSVAIQSALGPSDKDGYAELDWSQMVPPEDMKLLEDAPPVLHIGSRRSAQVGTLHTVGALEGRKVRLPGFVVPLESDGNGHMTEFFFVPFYGACIHVPPPPPNMLVHVRLAKPIDTPSLYDTFTLKGTLHTVVTQNAMASSAYAMDGATLETYRNDAAERLRNAFE
;
A
#
# COMPACT_ATOMS: atom_id res chain seq x y z
N MET A 1 62.67 9.12 10.52
CA MET A 1 63.95 8.41 10.69
C MET A 1 64.31 8.44 12.17
N THR A 2 64.51 7.26 12.78
CA THR A 2 65.24 6.92 14.04
C THR A 2 64.82 7.62 15.35
N CYS A 3 64.84 7.03 16.55
CA CYS A 3 65.13 5.69 17.08
C CYS A 3 64.63 5.67 18.55
N ALA A 4 64.46 4.47 19.08
CA ALA A 4 63.95 4.11 20.41
C ALA A 4 64.75 4.65 21.61
N TRP A 5 64.12 4.68 22.79
CA TRP A 5 64.75 4.35 24.08
C TRP A 5 63.76 3.67 25.02
N SER A 6 64.31 2.75 25.80
CA SER A 6 63.64 1.67 26.52
C SER A 6 63.83 1.83 28.03
N LEU A 7 62.80 1.43 28.79
CA LEU A 7 62.82 0.76 30.11
C LEU A 7 63.57 1.42 31.30
N LEU A 8 62.88 1.59 32.44
CA LEU A 8 63.13 0.76 33.65
C LEU A 8 62.18 1.04 34.84
N ARG A 9 61.65 -0.06 35.43
CA ARG A 9 61.53 -0.40 36.88
C ARG A 9 60.56 0.44 37.76
N LEU A 10 59.78 -0.08 38.72
CA LEU A 10 59.84 -1.28 39.58
C LEU A 10 58.42 -1.68 40.05
N LEU A 11 58.19 -2.99 40.22
CA LEU A 11 57.18 -3.57 41.12
C LEU A 11 57.76 -3.70 42.54
N PRO A 12 56.90 -3.73 43.58
CA PRO A 12 57.09 -4.75 44.60
C PRO A 12 55.81 -5.50 45.01
N LEU A 13 56.07 -6.66 45.60
CA LEU A 13 55.20 -7.76 46.01
C LEU A 13 54.22 -7.43 47.16
N ALA A 14 53.02 -8.00 47.02
CA ALA A 14 52.27 -8.86 47.96
C ALA A 14 52.23 -8.57 49.47
N ALA A 15 51.01 -8.47 50.00
CA ALA A 15 50.63 -9.05 51.29
C ALA A 15 49.20 -9.64 51.20
N LEU A 16 49.12 -10.96 51.41
CA LEU A 16 47.91 -11.75 51.57
C LEU A 16 47.15 -11.29 52.83
N PHE A 17 45.82 -11.14 52.72
CA PHE A 17 44.92 -11.36 53.86
C PHE A 17 43.81 -12.32 53.43
N VAL A 18 43.89 -13.53 53.96
CA VAL A 18 42.87 -14.57 53.88
C VAL A 18 41.86 -14.30 55.00
N GLY A 19 40.61 -13.99 54.63
CA GLY A 19 39.46 -13.98 55.53
C GLY A 19 38.41 -14.91 54.96
N LEU A 20 38.24 -16.08 55.58
CA LEU A 20 37.26 -17.10 55.23
C LEU A 20 36.02 -16.91 56.13
N VAL A 21 34.84 -16.65 55.57
CA VAL A 21 33.54 -17.03 56.18
C VAL A 21 32.58 -17.46 55.07
N ALA A 22 31.88 -18.55 55.34
CA ALA A 22 31.20 -19.43 54.41
C ALA A 22 29.71 -19.10 54.14
N CYS A 23 29.27 -19.58 52.97
CA CYS A 23 27.94 -20.08 52.56
C CYS A 23 26.65 -19.30 52.88
N GLY A 24 26.00 -18.84 51.81
CA GLY A 24 24.56 -18.57 51.72
C GLY A 24 24.13 -18.55 50.24
N ASP A 25 23.09 -19.31 49.92
CA ASP A 25 22.69 -19.82 48.61
C ASP A 25 22.45 -18.83 47.47
N ARG A 26 22.57 -19.36 46.24
CA ARG A 26 21.99 -18.79 45.02
C ARG A 26 20.51 -18.51 45.21
N SER A 27 20.09 -17.28 44.90
CA SER A 27 18.72 -16.94 44.55
C SER A 27 18.75 -15.82 43.52
N ASP A 28 18.68 -16.23 42.26
CA ASP A 28 18.06 -15.54 41.13
C ASP A 28 18.18 -14.01 41.08
N ALA A 29 19.23 -13.54 40.42
CA ALA A 29 19.09 -12.38 39.55
C ALA A 29 18.11 -12.79 38.42
N GLY A 30 16.81 -12.65 38.69
CA GLY A 30 15.79 -12.78 37.68
C GLY A 30 16.12 -11.81 36.55
N SER A 31 16.56 -12.33 35.41
CA SER A 31 16.36 -11.61 34.16
C SER A 31 14.86 -11.42 34.06
N ALA A 32 14.39 -10.20 34.30
CA ALA A 32 13.04 -9.83 33.91
C ALA A 32 13.02 -9.95 32.39
N ALA A 33 12.62 -11.12 31.89
CA ALA A 33 12.23 -11.28 30.51
C ALA A 33 11.13 -10.25 30.29
N THR A 34 11.45 -9.18 29.57
CA THR A 34 10.51 -8.15 29.18
C THR A 34 9.34 -8.86 28.51
N ALA A 35 8.20 -8.89 29.19
CA ALA A 35 6.97 -9.45 28.63
C ALA A 35 6.75 -8.81 27.26
N PRO A 36 6.39 -9.58 26.22
CA PRO A 36 6.27 -9.06 24.87
C PRO A 36 5.28 -7.89 24.86
N ASN A 37 5.76 -6.70 24.52
CA ASN A 37 4.91 -5.51 24.39
C ASN A 37 3.78 -5.85 23.41
N PRO A 38 2.49 -5.68 23.80
CA PRO A 38 1.36 -5.99 22.94
C PRO A 38 1.45 -5.25 21.58
N LEU A 39 2.01 -4.03 21.55
CA LEU A 39 2.26 -3.29 20.32
C LEU A 39 3.31 -3.95 19.43
N ALA A 40 4.41 -4.45 20.00
CA ALA A 40 5.45 -5.15 19.25
C ALA A 40 4.94 -6.49 18.69
N THR A 41 4.00 -7.12 19.39
CA THR A 41 3.35 -8.35 18.93
C THR A 41 2.35 -8.05 17.81
N ALA A 42 1.55 -6.99 17.92
CA ALA A 42 0.66 -6.52 16.87
C ALA A 42 1.44 -6.12 15.59
N GLN A 43 2.58 -5.45 15.76
CA GLN A 43 3.44 -5.05 14.65
C GLN A 43 4.02 -6.28 13.92
N ARG A 44 4.53 -7.28 14.66
CA ARG A 44 5.01 -8.54 14.07
C ARG A 44 3.91 -9.28 13.31
N GLN A 45 2.70 -9.36 13.87
CA GLN A 45 1.56 -9.99 13.19
C GLN A 45 1.18 -9.24 11.91
N ALA A 46 1.26 -7.91 11.91
CA ALA A 46 1.05 -7.09 10.72
C ALA A 46 2.14 -7.30 9.66
N ASP A 47 3.41 -7.41 10.08
CA ASP A 47 4.57 -7.71 9.22
C ASP A 47 4.46 -9.11 8.59
N GLU A 48 4.11 -10.13 9.36
CA GLU A 48 3.86 -11.48 8.86
C GLU A 48 2.64 -11.52 7.92
N GLY A 49 1.60 -10.73 8.21
CA GLY A 49 0.47 -10.52 7.32
C GLY A 49 0.90 -9.87 6.00
N ARG A 50 1.81 -8.89 6.04
CA ARG A 50 2.40 -8.26 4.84
C ARG A 50 3.22 -9.25 4.04
N ALA A 51 4.09 -10.03 4.68
CA ALA A 51 4.92 -11.03 4.01
C ALA A 51 4.08 -12.12 3.32
N ARG A 52 3.01 -12.59 3.97
CA ARG A 52 2.06 -13.55 3.37
C ARG A 52 1.33 -12.97 2.15
N ARG A 53 0.93 -11.70 2.21
CA ARG A 53 0.31 -11.01 1.07
C ARG A 53 1.29 -10.74 -0.07
N ALA A 54 2.55 -10.42 0.23
CA ALA A 54 3.61 -10.26 -0.76
C ALA A 54 3.93 -11.59 -1.48
N ALA A 55 3.92 -12.71 -0.74
CA ALA A 55 4.04 -14.04 -1.34
C ALA A 55 2.83 -14.38 -2.23
N ALA A 56 1.60 -14.09 -1.77
CA ALA A 56 0.40 -14.28 -2.60
C ALA A 56 0.35 -13.35 -3.83
N ALA A 57 0.96 -12.16 -3.74
CA ALA A 57 1.14 -11.26 -4.88
C ALA A 57 2.14 -11.82 -5.92
N ALA A 58 3.14 -12.60 -5.50
CA ALA A 58 4.04 -13.30 -6.41
C ALA A 58 3.32 -14.41 -7.19
N ASP A 59 2.40 -15.14 -6.54
CA ASP A 59 1.53 -16.12 -7.22
C ASP A 59 0.55 -15.42 -8.17
N GLY A 60 0.02 -14.25 -7.78
CA GLY A 60 -0.80 -13.38 -8.64
C GLY A 60 -0.04 -12.85 -9.85
N ALA A 61 1.23 -12.46 -9.69
CA ALA A 61 2.10 -12.02 -10.79
C ALA A 61 2.37 -13.15 -11.78
N LEU A 62 2.57 -14.39 -11.31
CA LEU A 62 2.72 -15.56 -12.17
C LEU A 62 1.41 -15.90 -12.91
N ALA A 63 0.25 -15.71 -12.27
CA ALA A 63 -1.07 -15.86 -12.89
C ALA A 63 -1.33 -14.76 -13.94
N ALA A 64 -0.90 -13.53 -13.69
CA ALA A 64 -0.99 -12.41 -14.64
C ALA A 64 -0.04 -12.60 -15.82
N GLU A 65 1.18 -13.08 -15.60
CA GLU A 65 2.15 -13.42 -16.66
C GLU A 65 1.67 -14.59 -17.53
N THR A 66 1.11 -15.64 -16.93
CA THR A 66 0.53 -16.77 -17.69
C THR A 66 -0.71 -16.34 -18.49
N TYR A 67 -1.54 -15.45 -17.95
CA TYR A 67 -2.66 -14.85 -18.67
C TYR A 67 -2.19 -13.93 -19.82
N ALA A 68 -1.20 -13.06 -19.58
CA ALA A 68 -0.63 -12.18 -20.61
C ALA A 68 0.11 -12.96 -21.71
N ALA A 69 0.83 -14.03 -21.34
CA ALA A 69 1.49 -14.94 -22.27
C ALA A 69 0.47 -15.70 -23.16
N SER A 70 -0.73 -15.96 -22.65
CA SER A 70 -1.79 -16.63 -23.40
C SER A 70 -2.49 -15.73 -24.45
N ARG A 71 -2.28 -14.40 -24.40
CA ARG A 71 -3.07 -13.42 -25.19
C ARG A 71 -2.27 -12.40 -26.01
N GLY A 72 -0.96 -12.57 -26.17
CA GLY A 72 -0.16 -11.78 -27.11
C GLY A 72 0.05 -10.32 -26.66
N SER A 73 1.31 -9.97 -26.43
CA SER A 73 1.79 -8.69 -25.88
C SER A 73 1.43 -7.41 -26.66
N VAL A 74 0.86 -7.52 -27.87
CA VAL A 74 0.52 -6.38 -28.73
C VAL A 74 -0.79 -5.68 -28.30
N ALA A 75 -1.71 -6.38 -27.62
CA ALA A 75 -2.93 -5.77 -27.09
C ALA A 75 -2.67 -4.85 -25.86
N ILE A 76 -1.50 -4.97 -25.22
CA ILE A 76 -1.20 -4.37 -23.90
C ILE A 76 -0.73 -2.91 -23.96
N GLN A 77 -0.16 -2.46 -25.09
CA GLN A 77 0.08 -1.02 -25.33
C GLN A 77 -1.18 -0.28 -25.78
N SER A 78 -2.22 -0.99 -26.20
CA SER A 78 -3.48 -0.39 -26.66
C SER A 78 -4.41 0.04 -25.52
N ALA A 79 -4.17 -0.42 -24.29
CA ALA A 79 -5.08 -0.20 -23.15
C ALA A 79 -4.71 1.00 -22.28
N LEU A 80 -3.52 1.57 -22.43
CA LEU A 80 -3.05 2.72 -21.67
C LEU A 80 -2.59 3.81 -22.64
N GLY A 81 -2.82 5.08 -22.29
CA GLY A 81 -2.34 6.20 -23.10
C GLY A 81 -0.81 6.22 -23.22
N PRO A 82 -0.25 7.12 -24.06
CA PRO A 82 1.21 7.28 -24.15
C PRO A 82 1.79 7.58 -22.76
N SER A 83 2.88 6.90 -22.41
CA SER A 83 3.60 7.17 -21.17
C SER A 83 4.41 8.45 -21.28
N ASP A 84 4.55 9.15 -20.17
CA ASP A 84 5.39 10.34 -20.09
C ASP A 84 6.88 9.99 -19.94
N LYS A 85 7.73 11.02 -19.77
CA LYS A 85 9.18 10.87 -19.59
C LYS A 85 9.59 9.99 -18.41
N ASP A 86 8.73 9.85 -17.40
CA ASP A 86 8.99 9.08 -16.19
C ASP A 86 8.36 7.67 -16.25
N GLY A 87 7.75 7.33 -17.39
CA GLY A 87 7.16 6.03 -17.69
C GLY A 87 5.73 5.84 -17.16
N TYR A 88 5.05 6.91 -16.73
CA TYR A 88 3.68 6.87 -16.25
C TYR A 88 2.69 7.11 -17.39
N ALA A 89 1.75 6.21 -17.58
CA ALA A 89 0.63 6.37 -18.50
C ALA A 89 -0.63 6.86 -17.78
N GLU A 90 -1.47 7.65 -18.45
CA GLU A 90 -2.82 7.93 -17.97
C GLU A 90 -3.67 6.66 -18.05
N LEU A 91 -4.34 6.33 -16.95
CA LEU A 91 -5.29 5.23 -16.82
C LEU A 91 -6.67 5.82 -16.57
N ASP A 92 -7.66 5.33 -17.33
CA ASP A 92 -9.06 5.60 -17.10
C ASP A 92 -9.72 4.43 -16.34
N TRP A 93 -10.68 4.73 -15.48
CA TRP A 93 -11.37 3.70 -14.67
C TRP A 93 -12.05 2.63 -15.53
N SER A 94 -12.58 2.98 -16.71
CA SER A 94 -13.20 2.01 -17.62
C SER A 94 -12.22 0.96 -18.12
N GLN A 95 -10.92 1.29 -18.17
CA GLN A 95 -9.86 0.38 -18.62
C GLN A 95 -9.46 -0.64 -17.54
N MET A 96 -9.95 -0.47 -16.31
CA MET A 96 -9.72 -1.38 -15.18
C MET A 96 -10.78 -2.48 -15.09
N VAL A 97 -11.89 -2.32 -15.82
CA VAL A 97 -13.04 -3.22 -15.82
C VAL A 97 -12.95 -4.13 -17.05
N PRO A 98 -12.83 -5.46 -16.87
CA PRO A 98 -12.88 -6.39 -18.00
C PRO A 98 -14.20 -6.25 -18.78
N PRO A 99 -14.19 -6.40 -20.13
CA PRO A 99 -15.39 -6.24 -20.95
C PRO A 99 -16.58 -7.11 -20.51
N GLU A 100 -16.31 -8.33 -20.02
CA GLU A 100 -17.31 -9.24 -19.47
C GLU A 100 -18.01 -8.70 -18.22
N ASP A 101 -17.30 -7.94 -17.40
CA ASP A 101 -17.85 -7.36 -16.18
C ASP A 101 -18.64 -6.08 -16.46
N MET A 102 -18.27 -5.32 -17.49
CA MET A 102 -19.05 -4.15 -17.92
C MET A 102 -20.48 -4.57 -18.26
N LYS A 103 -20.63 -5.67 -19.02
CA LYS A 103 -21.93 -6.23 -19.34
C LYS A 103 -22.71 -6.67 -18.10
N LEU A 104 -22.03 -7.29 -17.13
CA LEU A 104 -22.66 -7.68 -15.87
C LEU A 104 -23.19 -6.47 -15.09
N LEU A 105 -22.48 -5.35 -15.12
CA LEU A 105 -22.91 -4.10 -14.48
C LEU A 105 -24.09 -3.45 -15.21
N GLU A 106 -24.11 -3.49 -16.54
CA GLU A 106 -25.25 -3.01 -17.35
C GLU A 106 -26.53 -3.82 -17.09
N ASP A 107 -26.39 -5.14 -16.94
CA ASP A 107 -27.51 -6.06 -16.68
C ASP A 107 -27.91 -6.10 -15.19
N ALA A 108 -27.17 -5.44 -14.30
CA ALA A 108 -27.42 -5.48 -12.87
C ALA A 108 -28.69 -4.70 -12.48
N PRO A 109 -29.45 -5.17 -11.46
CA PRO A 109 -30.60 -4.43 -10.96
C PRO A 109 -30.16 -3.06 -10.40
N PRO A 110 -31.05 -2.04 -10.46
CA PRO A 110 -30.71 -0.71 -9.98
C PRO A 110 -30.37 -0.74 -8.49
N VAL A 111 -29.25 -0.10 -8.13
CA VAL A 111 -28.85 0.04 -6.73
C VAL A 111 -29.74 1.10 -6.07
N LEU A 112 -30.54 0.69 -5.09
CA LEU A 112 -31.41 1.60 -4.38
C LEU A 112 -30.63 2.33 -3.27
N HIS A 113 -30.71 3.66 -3.26
CA HIS A 113 -30.08 4.53 -2.27
C HIS A 113 -30.99 4.81 -1.06
N ILE A 114 -31.77 3.81 -0.62
CA ILE A 114 -32.76 3.97 0.46
C ILE A 114 -32.41 3.09 1.67
N GLY A 115 -32.42 3.68 2.86
CA GLY A 115 -32.23 2.98 4.13
C GLY A 115 -31.02 3.47 4.95
N SER A 116 -30.92 2.97 6.18
CA SER A 116 -29.84 3.29 7.14
C SER A 116 -28.71 2.25 7.15
N ARG A 117 -28.78 1.24 6.28
CA ARG A 117 -27.77 0.19 6.16
C ARG A 117 -26.80 0.55 5.04
N ARG A 118 -25.51 0.28 5.26
CA ARG A 118 -24.50 0.37 4.21
C ARG A 118 -24.90 -0.55 3.06
N SER A 119 -24.99 0.00 1.87
CA SER A 119 -25.30 -0.73 0.65
C SER A 119 -24.22 -1.78 0.38
N ALA A 120 -24.63 -2.97 -0.04
CA ALA A 120 -23.69 -3.99 -0.47
C ALA A 120 -22.90 -3.50 -1.70
N GLN A 121 -21.63 -3.84 -1.75
CA GLN A 121 -20.81 -3.64 -2.93
C GLN A 121 -21.23 -4.65 -3.99
N VAL A 122 -21.53 -4.17 -5.21
CA VAL A 122 -21.92 -4.99 -6.36
C VAL A 122 -20.78 -4.99 -7.37
N GLY A 123 -20.50 -6.14 -8.00
CA GLY A 123 -19.45 -6.29 -9.01
C GLY A 123 -18.62 -7.55 -8.78
N THR A 124 -17.50 -7.67 -9.50
CA THR A 124 -16.58 -8.80 -9.44
C THR A 124 -15.20 -8.35 -8.93
N LEU A 125 -14.32 -9.31 -8.67
CA LEU A 125 -12.90 -9.08 -8.42
C LEU A 125 -12.04 -9.30 -9.67
N HIS A 126 -12.63 -9.46 -10.86
CA HIS A 126 -11.83 -9.70 -12.07
C HIS A 126 -11.05 -8.43 -12.45
N THR A 127 -9.83 -8.63 -12.92
CA THR A 127 -8.88 -7.56 -13.25
C THR A 127 -8.39 -7.68 -14.68
N VAL A 128 -7.92 -6.57 -15.23
CA VAL A 128 -7.20 -6.56 -16.51
C VAL A 128 -5.74 -6.86 -16.23
N GLY A 129 -5.31 -8.11 -16.44
CA GLY A 129 -3.94 -8.56 -16.09
C GLY A 129 -2.82 -7.75 -16.75
N ALA A 130 -3.10 -7.10 -17.89
CA ALA A 130 -2.17 -6.19 -18.57
C ALA A 130 -1.80 -4.92 -17.78
N LEU A 131 -2.54 -4.63 -16.70
CA LEU A 131 -2.30 -3.51 -15.78
C LEU A 131 -1.33 -3.86 -14.64
N GLU A 132 -1.01 -5.14 -14.44
CA GLU A 132 -0.07 -5.57 -13.41
C GLU A 132 1.31 -4.92 -13.60
N GLY A 133 1.86 -4.36 -12.52
CA GLY A 133 3.17 -3.71 -12.49
C GLY A 133 3.28 -2.43 -13.33
N ARG A 134 2.16 -1.88 -13.84
CA ARG A 134 2.19 -0.69 -14.69
C ARG A 134 2.27 0.58 -13.85
N LYS A 135 3.14 1.49 -14.27
CA LYS A 135 3.18 2.87 -13.75
C LYS A 135 2.04 3.67 -14.35
N VAL A 136 1.13 4.14 -13.51
CA VAL A 136 -0.08 4.85 -13.96
C VAL A 136 -0.32 6.15 -13.21
N ARG A 137 -1.06 7.06 -13.86
CA ARG A 137 -1.77 8.18 -13.25
C ARG A 137 -3.26 7.93 -13.36
N LEU A 138 -3.97 8.08 -12.26
CA LEU A 138 -5.39 7.79 -12.17
C LEU A 138 -6.09 8.94 -11.44
N PRO A 139 -6.98 9.70 -12.10
CA PRO A 139 -7.75 10.75 -11.45
C PRO A 139 -8.87 10.16 -10.58
N GLY A 140 -9.19 10.77 -9.44
CA GLY A 140 -10.23 10.28 -8.53
C GLY A 140 -10.25 10.95 -7.17
N PHE A 141 -10.81 10.26 -6.19
CA PHE A 141 -11.06 10.76 -4.83
C PHE A 141 -10.54 9.80 -3.78
N VAL A 142 -10.38 10.31 -2.56
CA VAL A 142 -9.86 9.56 -1.42
C VAL A 142 -11.00 9.16 -0.47
N VAL A 143 -11.00 7.91 -0.05
CA VAL A 143 -11.81 7.39 1.07
C VAL A 143 -10.84 6.91 2.16
N PRO A 144 -10.62 7.70 3.23
CA PRO A 144 -9.68 7.34 4.29
C PRO A 144 -10.07 6.03 4.98
N LEU A 145 -9.08 5.20 5.30
CA LEU A 145 -9.24 3.96 6.03
C LEU A 145 -8.54 4.01 7.39
N GLU A 146 -7.30 4.51 7.42
CA GLU A 146 -6.50 4.60 8.65
C GLU A 146 -5.67 5.89 8.68
N SER A 147 -5.42 6.37 9.91
CA SER A 147 -4.53 7.49 10.23
C SER A 147 -3.56 7.11 11.34
N ASP A 148 -2.41 7.80 11.38
CA ASP A 148 -1.45 7.67 12.47
C ASP A 148 -1.95 8.35 13.78
N GLY A 149 -1.15 8.25 14.84
CA GLY A 149 -1.49 8.84 16.14
C GLY A 149 -1.60 10.37 16.16
N ASN A 150 -1.17 11.05 15.10
CA ASN A 150 -1.27 12.49 14.93
C ASN A 150 -2.41 12.89 13.98
N GLY A 151 -3.16 11.92 13.45
CA GLY A 151 -4.26 12.16 12.51
C GLY A 151 -3.83 12.29 11.04
N HIS A 152 -2.57 12.01 10.70
CA HIS A 152 -2.13 11.97 9.31
C HIS A 152 -2.62 10.69 8.64
N MET A 153 -3.15 10.80 7.44
CA MET A 153 -3.67 9.65 6.69
C MET A 153 -2.54 8.72 6.26
N THR A 154 -2.73 7.42 6.46
CA THR A 154 -1.75 6.37 6.12
C THR A 154 -2.29 5.32 5.17
N GLU A 155 -3.61 5.11 5.16
CA GLU A 155 -4.26 4.10 4.33
C GLU A 155 -5.60 4.65 3.81
N PHE A 156 -5.90 4.40 2.54
CA PHE A 156 -7.14 4.83 1.91
C PHE A 156 -7.55 3.92 0.75
N PHE A 157 -8.83 3.97 0.39
CA PHE A 157 -9.26 3.56 -0.95
C PHE A 157 -9.29 4.78 -1.87
N PHE A 158 -8.80 4.59 -3.08
CA PHE A 158 -8.95 5.54 -4.16
C PHE A 158 -10.10 5.11 -5.08
N VAL A 159 -10.96 6.06 -5.43
CA VAL A 159 -12.28 5.79 -6.03
C VAL A 159 -12.60 6.75 -7.17
N PRO A 160 -13.48 6.36 -8.12
CA PRO A 160 -13.80 7.17 -9.31
C PRO A 160 -14.71 8.37 -9.04
N PHE A 161 -15.45 8.41 -7.94
CA PHE A 161 -16.40 9.48 -7.66
C PHE A 161 -16.45 9.86 -6.18
N TYR A 162 -16.77 11.13 -5.95
CA TYR A 162 -16.94 11.69 -4.62
C TYR A 162 -18.08 11.02 -3.85
N GLY A 163 -17.90 10.83 -2.54
CA GLY A 163 -18.92 10.28 -1.64
C GLY A 163 -19.07 8.76 -1.69
N ALA A 164 -18.27 8.05 -2.51
CA ALA A 164 -18.20 6.60 -2.53
C ALA A 164 -18.00 6.01 -1.12
N CYS A 165 -18.63 4.85 -0.88
CA CYS A 165 -18.56 4.05 0.35
C CYS A 165 -19.21 4.70 1.60
N ILE A 166 -19.40 6.02 1.62
CA ILE A 166 -19.92 6.76 2.78
C ILE A 166 -21.32 7.31 2.50
N HIS A 167 -21.50 8.08 1.42
CA HIS A 167 -22.77 8.70 1.06
C HIS A 167 -23.55 7.88 0.04
N VAL A 168 -22.82 7.20 -0.84
CA VAL A 168 -23.37 6.32 -1.87
C VAL A 168 -22.71 4.94 -1.77
N PRO A 169 -23.31 3.91 -2.36
CA PRO A 169 -22.76 2.55 -2.36
C PRO A 169 -21.29 2.52 -2.82
N PRO A 170 -20.48 1.58 -2.30
CA PRO A 170 -19.13 1.37 -2.81
C PRO A 170 -19.15 1.04 -4.31
N PRO A 171 -18.21 1.55 -5.12
CA PRO A 171 -18.05 1.14 -6.51
C PRO A 171 -17.72 -0.37 -6.60
N PRO A 172 -17.83 -0.99 -7.79
CA PRO A 172 -17.35 -2.35 -8.03
C PRO A 172 -15.90 -2.56 -7.60
N PRO A 173 -15.52 -3.74 -7.08
CA PRO A 173 -14.17 -3.95 -6.56
C PRO A 173 -13.03 -3.67 -7.56
N ASN A 174 -13.27 -3.89 -8.85
CA ASN A 174 -12.34 -3.57 -9.95
C ASN A 174 -12.30 -2.07 -10.33
N MET A 175 -13.05 -1.23 -9.63
CA MET A 175 -12.98 0.24 -9.67
C MET A 175 -12.59 0.84 -8.31
N LEU A 176 -11.91 0.06 -7.46
CA LEU A 176 -11.26 0.55 -6.25
C LEU A 176 -9.76 0.24 -6.33
N VAL A 177 -8.96 1.15 -5.79
CA VAL A 177 -7.53 0.92 -5.56
C VAL A 177 -7.24 1.07 -4.08
N HIS A 178 -6.65 0.04 -3.47
CA HIS A 178 -6.14 0.10 -2.10
C HIS A 178 -4.77 0.76 -2.07
N VAL A 179 -4.58 1.72 -1.18
CA VAL A 179 -3.31 2.43 -1.05
C VAL A 179 -2.86 2.47 0.40
N ARG A 180 -1.59 2.09 0.62
CA ARG A 180 -0.85 2.35 1.87
C ARG A 180 0.32 3.24 1.58
N LEU A 181 0.38 4.37 2.26
CA LEU A 181 1.43 5.35 2.07
C LEU A 181 2.69 4.94 2.83
N ALA A 182 3.84 5.05 2.16
CA ALA A 182 5.14 4.86 2.82
C ALA A 182 5.45 5.96 3.85
N LYS A 183 4.86 7.14 3.66
CA LYS A 183 4.94 8.29 4.57
C LYS A 183 3.53 8.85 4.79
N PRO A 184 3.10 9.05 6.05
CA PRO A 184 1.82 9.68 6.32
C PRO A 184 1.73 11.07 5.69
N ILE A 185 0.53 11.48 5.29
CA ILE A 185 0.26 12.82 4.77
C ILE A 185 -0.85 13.48 5.57
N ASP A 186 -0.89 14.81 5.56
CA ASP A 186 -2.07 15.52 6.06
C ASP A 186 -3.32 15.02 5.35
N THR A 187 -4.37 14.75 6.12
CA THR A 187 -5.62 14.27 5.55
C THR A 187 -6.18 15.36 4.61
N PRO A 188 -6.28 15.10 3.30
CA PRO A 188 -6.73 16.10 2.36
C PRO A 188 -8.23 16.39 2.52
N SER A 189 -8.69 17.48 1.90
CA SER A 189 -10.12 17.68 1.67
C SER A 189 -10.66 16.51 0.84
N LEU A 190 -11.63 15.76 1.40
CA LEU A 190 -12.23 14.61 0.72
C LEU A 190 -13.13 15.01 -0.46
N TYR A 191 -13.39 16.31 -0.60
CA TYR A 191 -14.13 16.89 -1.73
C TYR A 191 -13.24 17.13 -2.95
N ASP A 192 -11.93 17.19 -2.76
CA ASP A 192 -11.00 17.55 -3.81
C ASP A 192 -10.71 16.34 -4.70
N THR A 193 -10.51 16.61 -5.99
CA THR A 193 -10.05 15.61 -6.94
C THR A 193 -8.52 15.55 -6.93
N PHE A 194 -8.01 14.34 -6.96
CA PHE A 194 -6.58 14.05 -6.97
C PHE A 194 -6.21 13.20 -8.18
N THR A 195 -4.93 13.22 -8.53
CA THR A 195 -4.29 12.23 -9.37
C THR A 195 -3.48 11.31 -8.46
N LEU A 196 -3.85 10.04 -8.43
CA LEU A 196 -3.06 8.99 -7.80
C LEU A 196 -2.01 8.49 -8.81
N LYS A 197 -0.74 8.51 -8.41
CA LYS A 197 0.38 8.09 -9.24
C LYS A 197 1.21 7.03 -8.53
N GLY A 198 1.54 5.93 -9.21
CA GLY A 198 2.34 4.84 -8.65
C GLY A 198 2.36 3.60 -9.56
N THR A 199 2.79 2.48 -9.00
CA THR A 199 2.79 1.17 -9.68
C THR A 199 1.55 0.39 -9.27
N LEU A 200 0.70 0.06 -10.24
CA LEU A 200 -0.55 -0.65 -10.02
C LEU A 200 -0.33 -2.15 -9.94
N HIS A 201 -1.02 -2.81 -9.01
CA HIS A 201 -0.98 -4.25 -8.78
C HIS A 201 -2.39 -4.83 -8.67
N THR A 202 -2.56 -6.07 -9.12
CA THR A 202 -3.77 -6.87 -9.05
C THR A 202 -3.82 -7.62 -7.72
N VAL A 203 -4.14 -6.88 -6.66
CA VAL A 203 -4.18 -7.40 -5.29
C VAL A 203 -5.55 -7.19 -4.68
N VAL A 204 -6.17 -8.29 -4.28
CA VAL A 204 -7.45 -8.26 -3.58
C VAL A 204 -7.25 -7.80 -2.13
N THR A 205 -7.94 -6.74 -1.75
CA THR A 205 -8.03 -6.26 -0.37
C THR A 205 -9.48 -6.17 0.05
N GLN A 206 -9.83 -6.71 1.22
CA GLN A 206 -11.19 -6.68 1.75
C GLN A 206 -11.18 -6.19 3.19
N ASN A 207 -12.07 -5.25 3.49
CA ASN A 207 -12.30 -4.77 4.85
C ASN A 207 -13.78 -4.44 5.07
N ALA A 208 -14.11 -3.89 6.24
CA ALA A 208 -15.49 -3.52 6.56
C ALA A 208 -16.07 -2.44 5.63
N MET A 209 -15.22 -1.63 4.99
CA MET A 209 -15.63 -0.54 4.09
C MET A 209 -16.00 -1.08 2.70
N ALA A 210 -15.11 -1.84 2.07
CA ALA A 210 -15.29 -2.38 0.72
C ALA A 210 -14.25 -3.47 0.41
N SER A 211 -14.41 -4.11 -0.75
CA SER A 211 -13.40 -4.90 -1.43
C SER A 211 -12.78 -4.10 -2.58
N SER A 212 -11.48 -4.28 -2.80
CA SER A 212 -10.70 -3.71 -3.90
C SER A 212 -10.01 -4.86 -4.64
N ALA A 213 -9.97 -4.81 -5.96
CA ALA A 213 -9.23 -5.77 -6.80
C ALA A 213 -7.83 -5.27 -7.17
N TYR A 214 -7.56 -3.97 -6.95
CA TYR A 214 -6.27 -3.35 -7.22
C TYR A 214 -5.65 -2.77 -5.95
N ALA A 215 -4.32 -2.69 -5.94
CA ALA A 215 -3.54 -1.93 -4.97
C ALA A 215 -2.45 -1.11 -5.67
N MET A 216 -1.90 -0.11 -5.01
CA MET A 216 -0.83 0.70 -5.60
C MET A 216 0.37 0.87 -4.67
N ASP A 217 1.54 0.55 -5.19
CA ASP A 217 2.83 0.74 -4.55
C ASP A 217 3.51 2.03 -5.02
N GLY A 218 4.34 2.61 -4.15
CA GLY A 218 5.02 3.88 -4.43
C GLY A 218 4.05 5.04 -4.69
N ALA A 219 2.83 4.95 -4.14
CA ALA A 219 1.74 5.87 -4.40
C ALA A 219 2.05 7.28 -3.90
N THR A 220 1.81 8.26 -4.78
CA THR A 220 1.80 9.69 -4.47
C THR A 220 0.46 10.28 -4.88
N LEU A 221 -0.07 11.16 -4.04
CA LEU A 221 -1.29 11.90 -4.30
C LEU A 221 -0.93 13.31 -4.75
N GLU A 222 -1.37 13.69 -5.94
CA GLU A 222 -1.15 15.02 -6.52
C GLU A 222 -2.50 15.71 -6.70
N THR A 223 -2.59 17.03 -6.49
CA THR A 223 -3.80 17.78 -6.84
C THR A 223 -4.10 17.59 -8.32
N TYR A 224 -5.34 17.22 -8.64
CA TYR A 224 -5.73 17.01 -10.03
C TYR A 224 -5.59 18.31 -10.83
N ARG A 225 -5.00 18.21 -12.02
CA ARG A 225 -4.94 19.28 -13.01
C ARG A 225 -5.30 18.70 -14.37
N ASN A 226 -6.13 19.41 -15.12
CA ASN A 226 -6.53 18.99 -16.45
C ASN A 226 -5.54 19.50 -17.50
N ASP A 227 -4.27 19.13 -17.35
CA ASP A 227 -3.18 19.60 -18.21
C ASP A 227 -3.36 19.14 -19.66
N ALA A 228 -4.03 18.01 -19.90
CA ALA A 228 -4.31 17.51 -21.25
C ALA A 228 -5.34 18.37 -21.98
N ALA A 229 -6.44 18.75 -21.32
CA ALA A 229 -7.39 19.70 -21.90
C ALA A 229 -6.78 21.09 -22.01
N GLU A 230 -5.89 21.48 -21.10
CA GLU A 230 -5.16 22.74 -21.18
C GLU A 230 -4.18 22.76 -22.36
N ARG A 231 -3.43 21.68 -22.58
CA ARG A 231 -2.59 21.52 -23.78
C ARG A 231 -3.41 21.54 -25.06
N LEU A 232 -4.57 20.88 -25.08
CA LEU A 232 -5.47 20.92 -26.24
C LEU A 232 -5.99 22.34 -26.48
N ARG A 233 -6.46 23.04 -25.45
CA ARG A 233 -6.87 24.46 -25.57
C ARG A 233 -5.75 25.32 -26.14
N ASN A 234 -4.55 25.21 -25.57
CA ASN A 234 -3.37 25.98 -26.00
C ASN A 234 -2.86 25.60 -27.40
N ALA A 235 -3.26 24.44 -27.94
CA ALA A 235 -2.90 24.01 -29.30
C ALA A 235 -3.83 24.57 -30.37
N PHE A 236 -5.00 25.10 -29.98
CA PHE A 236 -5.99 25.72 -30.87
C PHE A 236 -6.04 27.26 -30.75
N GLU A 237 -5.19 27.85 -29.89
CA GLU A 237 -4.90 29.28 -29.81
C GLU A 237 -3.60 29.62 -30.57
#